data_AF-A0A2E6NN63-F1
#
_entry.id   AF-A0A2E6NN63-F1
#
_cell.length_a   1.000
_cell.length_b   1.000
_cell.length_c   1.000
_cell.angle_alpha   90.00
_cell.angle_beta   90.00
_cell.angle_gamma   90.00
#
_symmetry.space_group_name_H-M   'P 1'
#
loop_
_entity.id
_entity.type
_entity.pdbx_description
1 polymer ?
#
loop_
_entity_poly.entity_id
_entity_poly.type
_entity_poly.pdbx_seq_one_letter_code
_entity_poly.pdbx_strand_id
1 'polypeptide(L)'
;MMGLCNPPAVFQESSMQLRSLLRFLVFPVCFTIVVSVEARSFRVQQIPNGIEIGCTTCHVGFGGGPRNAFGQDVDDTLIGGDVDWQAVCGLDSDGDGYTNGQELGDPGCDWSEGEPLLSDLFPSNPGEPGSFPAPDIAVTIEASTEAVEPGDSLSYTVAVFNQGSRNASDVTIELLLPWGMSGEIPGDECGVNPRGVTCFLIDELQPTFGSNLFFSVQVSPTAVAGTYIVRARVSTSTQESDNDNNLESVETEVGGAASRPTFLRGDTNDDGQLGISDSMRLFTALFLGGEFPACGEAADANNDSMIDITDGIFVLSYLFLGGAEPPDPGANSCGIDPDLEGGAGDLGCSVYLSCGNAEGA
;
A
#
# COMPACT_ATOMS: atom_id res chain seq x y z
N MET A 1 17.78 1.04 -25.41
CA MET A 1 19.17 1.19 -25.88
C MET A 1 19.57 -0.17 -26.44
N MET A 2 19.51 -0.34 -27.77
CA MET A 2 19.66 -1.65 -28.43
C MET A 2 21.09 -2.18 -28.28
N GLY A 3 21.29 -3.17 -27.41
CA GLY A 3 22.57 -3.87 -27.25
C GLY A 3 22.73 -4.93 -28.33
N LEU A 4 23.31 -4.57 -29.47
CA LEU A 4 23.72 -5.55 -30.47
C LEU A 4 24.75 -6.50 -29.85
N CYS A 5 24.48 -7.81 -29.86
CA CYS A 5 25.40 -8.86 -29.43
C CYS A 5 26.61 -8.88 -30.39
N ASN A 6 27.61 -8.05 -30.13
CA ASN A 6 28.84 -7.93 -30.92
C ASN A 6 30.01 -8.68 -30.24
N PRO A 7 30.81 -9.46 -30.96
CA PRO A 7 32.00 -10.12 -30.41
C PRO A 7 33.14 -9.10 -30.14
N PRO A 8 34.09 -9.39 -29.22
CA PRO A 8 35.17 -8.47 -28.90
C PRO A 8 36.18 -8.33 -30.06
N ALA A 9 36.60 -7.09 -30.34
CA ALA A 9 37.50 -6.74 -31.43
C ALA A 9 38.96 -7.21 -31.21
N VAL A 10 39.57 -7.77 -32.26
CA VAL A 10 40.98 -8.19 -32.29
C VAL A 10 41.89 -6.95 -32.46
N PHE A 11 42.77 -6.69 -31.50
CA PHE A 11 43.79 -5.63 -31.57
C PHE A 11 44.95 -6.04 -32.50
N GLN A 12 45.28 -5.19 -33.46
CA GLN A 12 46.41 -5.34 -34.38
C GLN A 12 47.54 -4.39 -33.95
N GLU A 13 48.62 -4.91 -33.34
CA GLU A 13 49.77 -4.10 -32.93
C GLU A 13 50.67 -3.69 -34.12
N SER A 14 51.13 -2.44 -34.05
CA SER A 14 51.99 -1.78 -35.03
C SER A 14 53.47 -2.00 -34.74
N SER A 15 54.23 -2.25 -35.80
CA SER A 15 55.67 -2.56 -35.81
C SER A 15 56.55 -1.38 -35.37
N MET A 16 57.50 -1.61 -34.46
CA MET A 16 58.64 -0.71 -34.19
C MET A 16 59.96 -1.43 -34.51
N GLN A 17 60.82 -0.80 -35.32
CA GLN A 17 62.02 -1.40 -35.90
C GLN A 17 63.25 -1.41 -34.96
N LEU A 18 63.78 -2.63 -34.79
CA LEU A 18 65.18 -3.09 -34.77
C LEU A 18 66.36 -2.12 -34.47
N ARG A 19 67.22 -2.52 -33.50
CA ARG A 19 68.69 -2.64 -33.69
C ARG A 19 69.38 -3.51 -32.62
N SER A 20 69.84 -4.68 -33.09
CA SER A 20 71.10 -5.38 -32.78
C SER A 20 71.37 -5.91 -31.36
N LEU A 21 71.33 -7.25 -31.21
CA LEU A 21 72.52 -8.10 -30.95
C LEU A 21 72.11 -9.59 -30.94
N LEU A 22 72.78 -10.39 -31.78
CA LEU A 22 72.58 -11.83 -31.95
C LEU A 22 72.71 -12.61 -30.62
N ARG A 23 71.63 -13.29 -30.22
CA ARG A 23 71.69 -14.52 -29.42
C ARG A 23 70.68 -15.52 -29.98
N PHE A 24 71.17 -16.69 -30.37
CA PHE A 24 70.35 -17.82 -30.80
C PHE A 24 69.39 -18.22 -29.66
N LEU A 25 68.13 -17.81 -29.78
CA LEU A 25 67.02 -18.30 -28.98
C LEU A 25 66.12 -19.13 -29.90
N VAL A 26 66.01 -20.41 -29.57
CA VAL A 26 64.99 -21.30 -30.12
C VAL A 26 63.64 -20.71 -29.71
N PHE A 27 62.93 -20.07 -30.66
CA PHE A 27 61.56 -19.63 -30.46
C PHE A 27 60.65 -20.88 -30.40
N PRO A 28 59.97 -21.16 -29.28
CA PRO A 28 58.90 -22.12 -29.32
C PRO A 28 57.79 -21.49 -30.14
N VAL A 29 57.44 -22.10 -31.28
CA VAL A 29 56.23 -21.75 -32.02
C VAL A 29 55.06 -22.14 -31.12
N CYS A 30 54.57 -21.18 -30.34
CA CYS A 30 53.35 -21.32 -29.57
C CYS A 30 52.20 -21.33 -30.58
N PHE A 31 51.71 -22.53 -30.92
CA PHE A 31 50.54 -22.72 -31.76
C PHE A 31 49.32 -22.28 -30.93
N THR A 32 48.97 -21.00 -30.98
CA THR A 32 47.74 -20.52 -30.37
C THR A 32 46.57 -21.10 -31.17
N ILE A 33 45.91 -22.11 -30.60
CA ILE A 33 44.61 -22.56 -31.10
C ILE A 33 43.66 -21.40 -30.86
N VAL A 34 43.35 -20.65 -31.91
CA VAL A 34 42.28 -19.67 -31.88
C VAL A 34 40.99 -20.46 -31.95
N VAL A 35 40.38 -20.72 -30.79
CA VAL A 35 38.98 -21.16 -30.74
C VAL A 35 38.15 -19.94 -31.08
N SER A 36 37.60 -19.90 -32.30
CA SER A 36 36.57 -18.93 -32.65
C SER A 36 35.32 -19.26 -31.82
N VAL A 37 35.09 -18.47 -30.77
CA VAL A 37 33.78 -18.44 -30.11
C VAL A 37 32.85 -17.69 -31.07
N GLU A 38 32.18 -18.42 -31.96
CA GLU A 38 31.07 -17.86 -32.73
C GLU A 38 29.90 -17.64 -31.76
N ALA A 39 29.68 -16.38 -31.38
CA ALA A 39 28.45 -15.99 -30.72
C ALA A 39 27.29 -16.23 -31.70
N ARG A 40 26.43 -17.21 -31.41
CA ARG A 40 25.28 -17.58 -32.25
C ARG A 40 24.09 -16.67 -31.99
N SER A 41 24.32 -15.36 -32.11
CA SER A 41 23.32 -14.32 -31.84
C SER A 41 22.16 -14.31 -32.84
N PHE A 42 22.24 -15.10 -33.92
CA PHE A 42 21.15 -15.24 -34.89
C PHE A 42 19.99 -16.11 -34.39
N ARG A 43 20.20 -16.96 -33.37
CA ARG A 43 19.17 -17.91 -32.92
C ARG A 43 17.92 -17.29 -32.33
N VAL A 44 18.04 -16.10 -31.73
CA VAL A 44 16.88 -15.35 -31.21
C VAL A 44 15.93 -14.87 -32.33
N GLN A 45 16.36 -14.97 -33.60
CA GLN A 45 15.51 -14.69 -34.77
C GLN A 45 14.75 -15.94 -35.26
N GLN A 46 15.13 -17.13 -34.74
CA GLN A 46 14.53 -18.42 -35.11
C GLN A 46 13.42 -18.85 -34.13
N ILE A 47 13.05 -17.95 -33.21
CA ILE A 47 11.95 -18.12 -32.25
C ILE A 47 11.09 -16.85 -32.25
N PRO A 48 9.78 -16.96 -31.99
CA PRO A 48 8.90 -15.80 -31.97
C PRO A 48 9.34 -14.81 -30.90
N ASN A 49 9.33 -13.51 -31.22
CA ASN A 49 9.70 -12.41 -30.33
C ASN A 49 11.07 -12.52 -29.60
N GLY A 50 11.95 -13.46 -29.97
CA GLY A 50 13.21 -13.68 -29.25
C GLY A 50 14.15 -12.48 -29.32
N ILE A 51 14.04 -11.63 -30.35
CA ILE A 51 14.84 -10.41 -30.48
C ILE A 51 14.50 -9.39 -29.38
N GLU A 52 13.24 -9.32 -28.94
CA GLU A 52 12.75 -8.33 -27.97
C GLU A 52 13.36 -8.56 -26.58
N ILE A 53 13.54 -9.83 -26.20
CA ILE A 53 14.23 -10.23 -24.96
C ILE A 53 15.75 -10.28 -25.20
N GLY A 54 16.16 -10.78 -26.37
CA GLY A 54 17.54 -10.82 -26.83
C GLY A 54 18.28 -12.08 -26.35
N CYS A 55 19.61 -11.97 -26.24
CA CYS A 55 20.47 -13.11 -25.94
C CYS A 55 20.13 -13.81 -24.59
N THR A 56 19.36 -13.18 -23.70
CA THR A 56 18.91 -13.76 -22.43
C THR A 56 17.75 -14.76 -22.55
N THR A 57 17.05 -14.82 -23.69
CA THR A 57 16.02 -15.86 -23.91
C THR A 57 16.59 -17.26 -23.77
N CYS A 58 17.81 -17.50 -24.26
CA CYS A 58 18.49 -18.81 -24.18
C CYS A 58 19.61 -18.85 -23.12
N HIS A 59 19.92 -17.75 -22.43
CA HIS A 59 21.12 -17.64 -21.59
C HIS A 59 20.87 -16.84 -20.32
N VAL A 60 21.50 -17.23 -19.21
CA VAL A 60 21.34 -16.57 -17.89
C VAL A 60 21.99 -15.18 -17.76
N GLY A 61 22.51 -14.59 -18.85
CA GLY A 61 23.21 -13.30 -18.78
C GLY A 61 23.56 -12.68 -20.12
N PHE A 62 23.85 -11.37 -20.11
CA PHE A 62 24.17 -10.58 -21.30
C PHE A 62 25.43 -11.10 -22.00
N GLY A 63 25.31 -11.43 -23.30
CA GLY A 63 26.45 -11.79 -24.16
C GLY A 63 26.70 -13.29 -24.36
N GLY A 64 25.80 -14.18 -23.93
CA GLY A 64 25.86 -15.61 -24.24
C GLY A 64 26.59 -16.48 -23.21
N GLY A 65 26.19 -16.36 -21.93
CA GLY A 65 26.68 -17.20 -20.83
C GLY A 65 26.16 -18.65 -20.86
N PRO A 66 26.14 -19.37 -19.72
CA PRO A 66 25.48 -20.67 -19.63
C PRO A 66 24.04 -20.59 -20.13
N ARG A 67 23.55 -21.68 -20.74
CA ARG A 67 22.16 -21.75 -21.19
C ARG A 67 21.23 -21.81 -19.98
N ASN A 68 20.14 -21.05 -20.03
CA ASN A 68 19.01 -21.24 -19.12
C ASN A 68 18.23 -22.51 -19.51
N ALA A 69 17.10 -22.78 -18.85
CA ALA A 69 16.34 -24.00 -19.10
C ALA A 69 15.81 -24.06 -20.55
N PHE A 70 15.17 -22.98 -21.02
CA PHE A 70 14.75 -22.86 -22.42
C PHE A 70 15.89 -23.04 -23.42
N GLY A 71 17.04 -22.42 -23.18
CA GLY A 71 18.21 -22.55 -24.03
C GLY A 71 18.73 -23.99 -24.12
N GLN A 72 18.58 -24.79 -23.06
CA GLN A 72 18.92 -26.22 -23.05
C GLN A 72 17.92 -27.02 -23.89
N ASP A 73 16.61 -26.77 -23.74
CA ASP A 73 15.58 -27.43 -24.55
C ASP A 73 15.73 -27.10 -26.04
N VAL A 74 16.08 -25.85 -26.37
CA VAL A 74 16.44 -25.45 -27.74
C VAL A 74 17.67 -26.20 -28.23
N ASP A 75 18.70 -26.39 -27.41
CA ASP A 75 19.91 -27.11 -27.85
C ASP A 75 19.67 -28.60 -28.09
N ASP A 76 18.84 -29.21 -27.25
CA ASP A 76 18.51 -30.63 -27.30
C ASP A 76 17.62 -30.99 -28.50
N THR A 77 16.94 -30.00 -29.08
CA THR A 77 15.98 -30.18 -30.18
C THR A 77 16.45 -29.63 -31.54
N LEU A 78 17.66 -29.07 -31.63
CA LEU A 78 18.15 -28.48 -32.88
C LEU A 78 18.12 -29.45 -34.07
N ILE A 79 17.59 -28.98 -35.21
CA ILE A 79 17.65 -29.70 -36.49
C ILE A 79 18.63 -28.97 -37.41
N GLY A 80 19.72 -29.66 -37.80
CA GLY A 80 20.73 -29.06 -38.67
C GLY A 80 21.51 -27.89 -38.04
N GLY A 81 21.32 -27.65 -36.74
CA GLY A 81 21.91 -26.52 -36.01
C GLY A 81 20.98 -25.32 -35.81
N ASP A 82 19.79 -25.38 -36.42
CA ASP A 82 18.71 -24.40 -36.35
C ASP A 82 17.64 -24.82 -35.32
N VAL A 83 16.91 -23.84 -34.79
CA VAL A 83 15.86 -24.08 -33.79
C VAL A 83 14.68 -24.81 -34.43
N ASP A 84 14.28 -25.94 -33.84
CA ASP A 84 13.01 -26.59 -34.16
C ASP A 84 11.91 -26.04 -33.24
N TRP A 85 11.31 -24.92 -33.65
CA TRP A 85 10.28 -24.24 -32.85
C TRP A 85 9.12 -25.16 -32.49
N GLN A 86 8.73 -26.07 -33.38
CA GLN A 86 7.62 -27.01 -33.14
C GLN A 86 7.93 -28.01 -32.03
N ALA A 87 9.21 -28.36 -31.83
CA ALA A 87 9.64 -29.26 -30.76
C ALA A 87 9.68 -28.59 -29.39
N VAL A 88 9.90 -27.28 -29.33
CA VAL A 88 10.06 -26.53 -28.06
C VAL A 88 8.86 -25.69 -27.67
N CYS A 89 8.02 -25.25 -28.60
CA CYS A 89 6.94 -24.30 -28.34
C CYS A 89 5.93 -24.78 -27.27
N GLY A 90 5.62 -26.08 -27.27
CA GLY A 90 4.68 -26.67 -26.31
C GLY A 90 5.30 -27.08 -24.98
N LEU A 91 6.61 -26.88 -24.78
CA LEU A 91 7.28 -27.16 -23.51
C LEU A 91 7.07 -26.00 -22.54
N ASP A 92 7.02 -26.33 -21.27
CA ASP A 92 7.16 -25.40 -20.14
C ASP A 92 8.61 -25.58 -19.64
N SER A 93 9.51 -24.77 -20.18
CA SER A 93 10.95 -24.98 -20.02
C SER A 93 11.44 -24.64 -18.62
N ASP A 94 10.82 -23.67 -17.95
CA ASP A 94 11.27 -23.19 -16.64
C ASP A 94 10.36 -23.61 -15.46
N GLY A 95 9.21 -24.22 -15.74
CA GLY A 95 8.33 -24.89 -14.79
C GLY A 95 7.30 -23.98 -14.14
N ASP A 96 6.93 -22.90 -14.81
CA ASP A 96 6.02 -21.86 -14.33
C ASP A 96 4.54 -22.10 -14.64
N GLY A 97 4.24 -23.10 -15.45
CA GLY A 97 2.91 -23.43 -15.93
C GLY A 97 2.48 -22.73 -17.22
N TYR A 98 3.35 -21.96 -17.86
CA TYR A 98 3.17 -21.43 -19.21
C TYR A 98 4.06 -22.18 -20.20
N THR A 99 3.56 -22.39 -21.41
CA THR A 99 4.40 -22.93 -22.47
C THR A 99 5.25 -21.83 -23.08
N ASN A 100 6.41 -22.19 -23.61
CA ASN A 100 7.30 -21.30 -24.36
C ASN A 100 6.55 -20.50 -25.43
N GLY A 101 5.55 -21.11 -26.07
CA GLY A 101 4.65 -20.46 -27.01
C GLY A 101 3.75 -19.40 -26.37
N GLN A 102 3.14 -19.66 -25.22
CA GLN A 102 2.34 -18.66 -24.50
C GLN A 102 3.19 -17.44 -24.10
N GLU A 103 4.44 -17.68 -23.73
CA GLU A 103 5.41 -16.66 -23.29
C GLU A 103 5.92 -15.78 -24.42
N LEU A 104 6.36 -16.40 -25.52
CA LEU A 104 6.90 -15.73 -26.69
C LEU A 104 5.83 -15.19 -27.65
N GLY A 105 4.54 -15.34 -27.32
CA GLY A 105 3.43 -14.76 -28.08
C GLY A 105 2.94 -15.61 -29.27
N ASP A 106 3.20 -16.91 -29.23
CA ASP A 106 2.69 -17.93 -30.16
C ASP A 106 2.04 -19.11 -29.41
N PRO A 107 0.93 -18.91 -28.68
CA PRO A 107 0.31 -19.97 -27.88
C PRO A 107 -0.24 -21.14 -28.70
N GLY A 108 -0.47 -20.92 -30.01
CA GLY A 108 -0.93 -21.95 -30.94
C GLY A 108 0.20 -22.82 -31.50
N CYS A 109 1.47 -22.43 -31.29
CA CYS A 109 2.62 -23.02 -31.97
C CYS A 109 2.49 -22.97 -33.49
N ASP A 110 1.88 -21.93 -34.04
CA ASP A 110 1.61 -21.78 -35.47
C ASP A 110 2.71 -20.96 -36.17
N TRP A 111 3.57 -20.26 -35.41
CA TRP A 111 4.61 -19.41 -35.97
C TRP A 111 5.68 -20.21 -36.71
N SER A 112 6.23 -19.58 -37.75
CA SER A 112 7.35 -20.08 -38.53
C SER A 112 8.37 -18.97 -38.74
N GLU A 113 9.65 -19.33 -38.86
CA GLU A 113 10.75 -18.36 -38.99
C GLU A 113 10.49 -17.33 -40.10
N GLY A 114 10.49 -16.04 -39.71
CA GLY A 114 10.28 -14.90 -40.62
C GLY A 114 8.83 -14.42 -40.76
N GLU A 115 7.85 -15.13 -40.19
CA GLU A 115 6.46 -14.65 -40.16
C GLU A 115 6.31 -13.50 -39.14
N PRO A 116 5.55 -12.43 -39.48
CA PRO A 116 5.23 -11.39 -38.53
C PRO A 116 4.27 -11.93 -37.47
N LEU A 117 4.53 -11.64 -36.21
CA LEU A 117 3.60 -11.98 -35.13
C LEU A 117 2.46 -10.98 -35.07
N LEU A 118 1.24 -11.48 -34.89
CA LEU A 118 0.08 -10.67 -34.54
C LEU A 118 0.04 -10.52 -33.03
N SER A 119 0.56 -9.42 -32.47
CA SER A 119 0.01 -8.77 -31.26
C SER A 119 0.98 -7.79 -30.57
N ASP A 120 0.39 -6.78 -29.93
CA ASP A 120 1.02 -5.78 -29.05
C ASP A 120 1.51 -6.38 -27.71
N LEU A 121 2.17 -7.54 -27.74
CA LEU A 121 2.56 -8.30 -26.54
C LEU A 121 4.03 -8.03 -26.16
N PHE A 122 4.29 -7.78 -24.88
CA PHE A 122 5.64 -7.87 -24.32
C PHE A 122 5.95 -9.35 -24.04
N PRO A 123 6.85 -10.01 -24.77
CA PRO A 123 7.16 -11.42 -24.54
C PRO A 123 7.79 -11.62 -23.15
N SER A 124 7.49 -12.75 -22.52
CA SER A 124 8.15 -13.17 -21.28
C SER A 124 9.26 -14.18 -21.57
N ASN A 125 10.19 -14.37 -20.62
CA ASN A 125 11.39 -15.17 -20.84
C ASN A 125 11.17 -16.64 -20.42
N PRO A 126 11.07 -17.58 -21.38
CA PRO A 126 10.75 -19.00 -21.12
C PRO A 126 11.81 -19.79 -20.35
N GLY A 127 12.94 -19.16 -20.00
CA GLY A 127 13.98 -19.77 -19.19
C GLY A 127 14.11 -19.15 -17.81
N GLU A 128 13.18 -18.29 -17.38
CA GLU A 128 13.21 -17.56 -16.12
C GLU A 128 11.87 -17.67 -15.38
N PRO A 129 11.79 -18.49 -14.30
CA PRO A 129 10.57 -18.73 -13.50
C PRO A 129 10.02 -17.51 -12.73
N GLY A 130 10.33 -16.29 -13.13
CA GLY A 130 9.67 -15.08 -12.64
C GLY A 130 9.26 -14.15 -13.79
N SER A 131 9.27 -14.64 -15.04
CA SER A 131 8.96 -13.86 -16.24
C SER A 131 7.82 -14.53 -16.99
N PHE A 132 6.57 -14.11 -16.73
CA PHE A 132 5.39 -14.83 -17.23
C PHE A 132 4.46 -13.95 -18.08
N PRO A 133 3.66 -14.52 -19.00
CA PRO A 133 2.86 -13.79 -19.98
C PRO A 133 1.45 -13.48 -19.44
N ALA A 134 1.38 -12.99 -18.20
CA ALA A 134 0.17 -12.58 -17.51
C ALA A 134 0.37 -11.18 -16.88
N PRO A 135 -0.71 -10.43 -16.59
CA PRO A 135 -0.59 -9.32 -15.66
C PRO A 135 -0.25 -9.87 -14.27
N ASP A 136 0.40 -9.02 -13.49
CA ASP A 136 0.64 -9.25 -12.06
C ASP A 136 0.34 -7.93 -11.38
N ILE A 137 -0.89 -7.78 -10.88
CA ILE A 137 -1.26 -6.55 -10.21
C ILE A 137 -0.79 -6.64 -8.76
N ALA A 138 -0.33 -5.52 -8.21
CA ALA A 138 0.15 -5.47 -6.84
C ALA A 138 -0.29 -4.16 -6.21
N VAL A 139 -0.51 -4.16 -4.90
CA VAL A 139 -0.93 -2.98 -4.14
C VAL A 139 0.01 -2.67 -2.99
N THR A 140 0.25 -1.38 -2.75
CA THR A 140 0.84 -0.89 -1.52
C THR A 140 -0.07 0.18 -0.90
N ILE A 141 0.03 0.34 0.42
CA ILE A 141 -0.70 1.37 1.15
C ILE A 141 0.21 2.04 2.17
N GLU A 142 0.14 3.36 2.22
CA GLU A 142 0.84 4.18 3.21
C GLU A 142 -0.14 5.18 3.84
N ALA A 143 -0.04 5.36 5.16
CA ALA A 143 -0.80 6.38 5.88
C ALA A 143 -0.01 7.70 5.91
N SER A 144 -0.70 8.84 5.85
CA SER A 144 -0.07 10.17 5.96
C SER A 144 0.54 10.45 7.34
N THR A 145 0.12 9.69 8.34
CA THR A 145 0.58 9.74 9.74
C THR A 145 0.38 8.37 10.37
N GLU A 146 1.23 8.00 11.33
CA GLU A 146 1.13 6.73 12.07
C GLU A 146 0.03 6.78 13.15
N ALA A 147 -0.35 7.98 13.58
CA ALA A 147 -1.38 8.20 14.60
C ALA A 147 -2.34 9.35 14.26
N VAL A 148 -3.59 9.24 14.71
CA VAL A 148 -4.67 10.21 14.50
C VAL A 148 -5.65 10.21 15.69
N GLU A 149 -6.17 11.38 16.07
CA GLU A 149 -7.15 11.49 17.16
C GLU A 149 -8.59 11.25 16.67
N PRO A 150 -9.51 10.79 17.53
CA PRO A 150 -10.94 10.72 17.20
C PRO A 150 -11.50 12.06 16.71
N GLY A 151 -12.24 12.04 15.59
CA GLY A 151 -12.83 13.23 14.98
C GLY A 151 -11.93 13.94 13.96
N ASP A 152 -10.64 13.62 13.92
CA ASP A 152 -9.72 14.12 12.90
C ASP A 152 -9.76 13.28 11.61
N SER A 153 -9.10 13.80 10.58
CA SER A 153 -8.95 13.16 9.29
C SER A 153 -7.50 12.84 8.98
N LEU A 154 -7.25 11.73 8.32
CA LEU A 154 -5.96 11.38 7.73
C LEU A 154 -6.12 10.92 6.28
N SER A 155 -5.02 10.90 5.53
CA SER A 155 -5.01 10.43 4.15
C SER A 155 -4.25 9.12 4.01
N TYR A 156 -4.77 8.21 3.18
CA TYR A 156 -4.06 7.01 2.77
C TYR A 156 -3.67 7.13 1.29
N THR A 157 -2.41 6.85 0.99
CA THR A 157 -1.91 6.73 -0.38
C THR A 157 -1.88 5.24 -0.74
N VAL A 158 -2.70 4.84 -1.70
CA VAL A 158 -2.69 3.48 -2.25
C VAL A 158 -2.03 3.54 -3.61
N ALA A 159 -0.97 2.76 -3.80
CA ALA A 159 -0.32 2.63 -5.08
C ALA A 159 -0.60 1.25 -5.65
N VAL A 160 -1.01 1.20 -6.92
CA VAL A 160 -1.25 -0.05 -7.65
C VAL A 160 -0.33 -0.12 -8.85
N PHE A 161 0.27 -1.29 -9.06
CA PHE A 161 1.26 -1.53 -10.11
C PHE A 161 0.87 -2.77 -10.90
N ASN A 162 1.23 -2.80 -12.18
CA ASN A 162 1.27 -4.04 -12.93
C ASN A 162 2.74 -4.45 -13.14
N GLN A 163 3.19 -5.42 -12.36
CA GLN A 163 4.54 -5.99 -12.38
C GLN A 163 4.70 -7.04 -13.50
N GLY A 164 3.59 -7.48 -14.08
CA GLY A 164 3.54 -8.46 -15.15
C GLY A 164 3.79 -7.87 -16.54
N SER A 165 3.73 -8.73 -17.56
CA SER A 165 4.08 -8.40 -18.95
C SER A 165 2.86 -8.18 -19.86
N ARG A 166 1.64 -8.31 -19.32
CA ARG A 166 0.38 -8.07 -20.05
C ARG A 166 -0.43 -6.98 -19.37
N ASN A 167 -1.29 -6.31 -20.13
CA ASN A 167 -2.24 -5.36 -19.56
C ASN A 167 -3.25 -6.10 -18.66
N ALA A 168 -3.59 -5.50 -17.53
CA ALA A 168 -4.69 -5.94 -16.69
C ALA A 168 -5.94 -5.13 -17.04
N SER A 169 -7.07 -5.78 -17.29
CA SER A 169 -8.35 -5.11 -17.58
C SER A 169 -9.27 -5.05 -16.35
N ASP A 170 -10.15 -4.05 -16.32
CA ASP A 170 -11.15 -3.83 -15.26
C ASP A 170 -10.54 -3.91 -13.84
N VAL A 171 -9.41 -3.21 -13.64
CA VAL A 171 -8.70 -3.24 -12.36
C VAL A 171 -9.49 -2.45 -11.33
N THR A 172 -9.96 -3.13 -10.29
CA THR A 172 -10.73 -2.55 -9.19
C THR A 172 -9.86 -2.46 -7.94
N ILE A 173 -9.77 -1.25 -7.38
CA ILE A 173 -9.03 -0.94 -6.17
C ILE A 173 -10.04 -0.70 -5.06
N GLU A 174 -9.92 -1.41 -3.93
CA GLU A 174 -10.81 -1.31 -2.79
C GLU A 174 -10.03 -0.93 -1.52
N LEU A 175 -10.48 0.12 -0.82
CA LEU A 175 -9.99 0.47 0.51
C LEU A 175 -10.99 -0.06 1.57
N LEU A 176 -10.54 -1.00 2.40
CA LEU A 176 -11.34 -1.64 3.45
C LEU A 176 -11.10 -0.91 4.77
N LEU A 177 -12.07 -0.09 5.18
CA LEU A 177 -12.01 0.66 6.44
C LEU A 177 -12.61 -0.17 7.61
N PRO A 178 -11.96 -0.16 8.79
CA PRO A 178 -12.54 -0.73 10.01
C PRO A 178 -13.69 0.13 10.55
N TRP A 179 -14.43 -0.41 11.53
CA TRP A 179 -15.47 0.34 12.23
C TRP A 179 -14.90 1.58 12.92
N GLY A 180 -15.62 2.70 12.84
CA GLY A 180 -15.15 3.97 13.38
C GLY A 180 -14.30 4.80 12.41
N MET A 181 -14.12 4.34 11.15
CA MET A 181 -13.57 5.16 10.07
C MET A 181 -14.58 5.24 8.92
N SER A 182 -14.58 6.36 8.21
CA SER A 182 -15.36 6.57 6.98
C SER A 182 -14.57 7.39 5.97
N GLY A 183 -14.83 7.25 4.68
CA GLY A 183 -14.10 7.98 3.65
C GLY A 183 -14.87 8.04 2.34
N GLU A 184 -14.60 9.07 1.55
CA GLU A 184 -15.16 9.26 0.20
C GLU A 184 -14.03 9.21 -0.84
N ILE A 185 -14.30 8.59 -1.98
CA ILE A 185 -13.39 8.62 -3.13
C ILE A 185 -13.80 9.76 -4.06
N PRO A 186 -12.85 10.63 -4.45
CA PRO A 186 -13.03 11.50 -5.60
C PRO A 186 -12.82 10.71 -6.89
N GLY A 187 -13.90 10.21 -7.51
CA GLY A 187 -13.85 9.49 -8.79
C GLY A 187 -15.13 8.74 -9.13
N ASP A 188 -15.42 8.57 -10.43
CA ASP A 188 -16.56 7.81 -10.92
C ASP A 188 -16.27 6.28 -10.88
N GLU A 189 -17.31 5.49 -10.58
CA GLU A 189 -17.51 4.09 -10.99
C GLU A 189 -17.25 2.89 -10.05
N CYS A 190 -17.23 3.04 -8.72
CA CYS A 190 -17.93 2.06 -7.87
C CYS A 190 -18.26 2.65 -6.49
N GLY A 191 -19.55 2.81 -6.21
CA GLY A 191 -20.04 3.57 -5.06
C GLY A 191 -19.64 3.00 -3.69
N VAL A 192 -19.79 3.82 -2.65
CA VAL A 192 -19.60 3.42 -1.24
C VAL A 192 -20.53 2.26 -0.91
N ASN A 193 -19.98 1.10 -0.52
CA ASN A 193 -20.79 -0.01 -0.04
C ASN A 193 -21.11 0.15 1.46
N PRO A 194 -22.19 -0.45 1.99
CA PRO A 194 -22.62 -0.27 3.39
C PRO A 194 -21.65 -0.87 4.45
N ARG A 195 -20.49 -1.39 4.03
CA ARG A 195 -19.42 -1.86 4.90
C ARG A 195 -18.23 -0.89 4.98
N GLY A 196 -18.35 0.31 4.38
CA GLY A 196 -17.28 1.32 4.40
C GLY A 196 -16.15 1.03 3.40
N VAL A 197 -16.39 0.20 2.39
CA VAL A 197 -15.45 0.00 1.30
C VAL A 197 -15.66 1.09 0.27
N THR A 198 -14.59 1.80 -0.05
CA THR A 198 -14.55 2.77 -1.14
C THR A 198 -13.69 2.18 -2.24
N CYS A 199 -14.14 2.25 -3.50
CA CYS A 199 -13.39 1.66 -4.60
C CYS A 199 -13.24 2.55 -5.86
N PHE A 200 -12.25 2.22 -6.68
CA PHE A 200 -11.88 2.94 -7.91
C PHE A 200 -11.61 1.95 -9.04
N LEU A 201 -12.03 2.28 -10.26
CA LEU A 201 -11.86 1.44 -11.45
C LEU A 201 -10.81 2.03 -12.40
N ILE A 202 -9.93 1.16 -12.90
CA ILE A 202 -9.01 1.44 -14.01
C ILE A 202 -9.35 0.46 -15.13
N ASP A 203 -9.82 0.98 -16.28
CA ASP A 203 -10.20 0.15 -17.43
C ASP A 203 -9.05 -0.77 -17.89
N GLU A 204 -7.83 -0.22 -17.92
CA GLU A 204 -6.65 -0.93 -18.38
C GLU A 204 -5.38 -0.43 -17.67
N LEU A 205 -4.63 -1.34 -17.05
CA LEU A 205 -3.35 -1.05 -16.41
C LEU A 205 -2.21 -1.76 -17.15
N GLN A 206 -1.35 -0.96 -17.81
CA GLN A 206 -0.23 -1.46 -18.62
C GLN A 206 0.95 -1.94 -17.76
N PRO A 207 1.78 -2.88 -18.25
CA PRO A 207 3.04 -3.29 -17.63
C PRO A 207 3.90 -2.10 -17.20
N THR A 208 4.52 -2.19 -16.03
CA THR A 208 5.42 -1.18 -15.45
C THR A 208 4.80 0.19 -15.16
N PHE A 209 3.49 0.34 -15.43
CA PHE A 209 2.74 1.52 -15.04
C PHE A 209 2.15 1.32 -13.65
N GLY A 210 2.12 2.40 -12.89
CA GLY A 210 1.46 2.43 -11.59
C GLY A 210 0.57 3.66 -11.46
N SER A 211 -0.47 3.54 -10.64
CA SER A 211 -1.36 4.65 -10.30
C SER A 211 -1.31 4.87 -8.79
N ASN A 212 -1.21 6.13 -8.40
CA ASN A 212 -1.28 6.54 -7.00
C ASN A 212 -2.64 7.19 -6.75
N LEU A 213 -3.38 6.64 -5.80
CA LEU A 213 -4.67 7.15 -5.36
C LEU A 213 -4.57 7.68 -3.93
N PHE A 214 -5.28 8.78 -3.68
CA PHE A 214 -5.30 9.44 -2.37
C PHE A 214 -6.71 9.35 -1.80
N PHE A 215 -6.83 8.74 -0.63
CA PHE A 215 -8.09 8.54 0.07
C PHE A 215 -8.10 9.39 1.32
N SER A 216 -9.06 10.31 1.43
CA SER A 216 -9.29 11.06 2.66
C SER A 216 -10.24 10.26 3.55
N VAL A 217 -9.81 9.95 4.77
CA VAL A 217 -10.54 9.15 5.75
C VAL A 217 -10.77 9.97 7.01
N GLN A 218 -12.02 10.01 7.45
CA GLN A 218 -12.47 10.60 8.71
C GLN A 218 -12.53 9.53 9.79
N VAL A 219 -11.96 9.82 10.95
CA VAL A 219 -12.09 9.00 12.15
C VAL A 219 -13.31 9.48 12.92
N SER A 220 -14.18 8.55 13.32
CA SER A 220 -15.36 8.86 14.12
C SER A 220 -14.93 9.62 15.39
N PRO A 221 -15.63 10.69 15.79
CA PRO A 221 -15.42 11.32 17.10
C PRO A 221 -15.61 10.34 18.27
N THR A 222 -16.32 9.24 18.05
CA THR A 222 -16.58 8.17 19.02
C THR A 222 -15.70 6.93 18.81
N ALA A 223 -14.63 7.04 18.01
CA ALA A 223 -13.69 5.95 17.79
C ALA A 223 -12.99 5.58 19.11
N VAL A 224 -12.90 4.27 19.38
CA VAL A 224 -12.23 3.77 20.58
C VAL A 224 -10.73 3.79 20.35
N ALA A 225 -9.97 4.11 21.40
CA ALA A 225 -8.52 4.01 21.39
C ALA A 225 -8.01 2.65 20.88
N GLY A 226 -6.95 2.67 20.06
CA GLY A 226 -6.18 1.48 19.74
C GLY A 226 -5.71 1.41 18.30
N THR A 227 -5.16 0.25 17.95
CA THR A 227 -4.60 0.00 16.62
C THR A 227 -5.70 -0.37 15.62
N TYR A 228 -5.87 0.46 14.60
CA TYR A 228 -6.81 0.26 13.50
C TYR A 228 -6.06 -0.29 12.30
N ILE A 229 -6.57 -1.36 11.69
CA ILE A 229 -5.97 -1.97 10.50
C ILE A 229 -6.79 -1.58 9.28
N VAL A 230 -6.21 -0.76 8.42
CA VAL A 230 -6.76 -0.42 7.10
C VAL A 230 -6.12 -1.33 6.06
N ARG A 231 -6.93 -1.84 5.13
CA ARG A 231 -6.43 -2.72 4.06
C ARG A 231 -6.74 -2.15 2.70
N ALA A 232 -5.78 -2.23 1.78
CA ALA A 232 -6.00 -1.98 0.37
C ALA A 232 -6.02 -3.32 -0.37
N ARG A 233 -7.02 -3.51 -1.22
CA ARG A 233 -7.16 -4.67 -2.10
C ARG A 233 -7.17 -4.20 -3.53
N VAL A 234 -6.54 -4.96 -4.41
CA VAL A 234 -6.70 -4.79 -5.85
C VAL A 234 -7.21 -6.11 -6.46
N SER A 235 -7.97 -6.01 -7.55
CA SER A 235 -8.44 -7.15 -8.34
C SER A 235 -8.55 -6.75 -9.80
N THR A 236 -8.56 -7.73 -10.71
CA THR A 236 -8.74 -7.53 -12.16
C THR A 236 -9.71 -8.59 -12.71
N SER A 237 -10.35 -8.30 -13.85
CA SER A 237 -11.12 -9.32 -14.60
C SER A 237 -10.22 -10.27 -15.41
N THR A 238 -8.96 -9.90 -15.61
CA THR A 238 -7.95 -10.69 -16.33
C THR A 238 -7.29 -11.67 -15.37
N GLN A 239 -7.04 -12.92 -15.79
CA GLN A 239 -6.31 -13.87 -14.95
C GLN A 239 -4.86 -13.38 -14.75
N GLU A 240 -4.46 -13.23 -13.49
CA GLU A 240 -3.11 -12.81 -13.10
C GLU A 240 -2.26 -13.98 -12.56
N SER A 241 -0.93 -13.78 -12.52
CA SER A 241 0.06 -14.80 -12.15
C SER A 241 0.30 -14.94 -10.65
N ASP A 242 0.16 -13.87 -9.88
CA ASP A 242 0.34 -13.87 -8.43
C ASP A 242 -0.86 -13.19 -7.79
N ASN A 243 -1.48 -13.83 -6.79
CA ASN A 243 -2.59 -13.22 -6.05
C ASN A 243 -2.22 -12.88 -4.60
N ASP A 244 -0.99 -13.20 -4.17
CA ASP A 244 -0.56 -13.02 -2.79
C ASP A 244 -0.20 -11.55 -2.49
N ASN A 245 0.08 -10.76 -3.52
CA ASN A 245 0.41 -9.33 -3.47
C ASN A 245 -0.81 -8.40 -3.74
N ASN A 246 -2.02 -8.96 -3.78
CA ASN A 246 -3.27 -8.23 -4.04
C ASN A 246 -3.98 -7.68 -2.80
N LEU A 247 -3.38 -7.85 -1.62
CA LEU A 247 -3.91 -7.36 -0.36
C LEU A 247 -2.77 -6.89 0.54
N GLU A 248 -2.75 -5.60 0.86
CA GLU A 248 -1.77 -5.00 1.77
C GLU A 248 -2.49 -4.30 2.93
N SER A 249 -1.82 -4.14 4.07
CA SER A 249 -2.41 -3.51 5.25
C SER A 249 -1.47 -2.56 5.94
N VAL A 250 -2.02 -1.48 6.50
CA VAL A 250 -1.30 -0.54 7.34
C VAL A 250 -2.01 -0.41 8.68
N GLU A 251 -1.22 -0.32 9.75
CA GLU A 251 -1.70 -0.03 11.09
C GLU A 251 -1.70 1.47 11.31
N THR A 252 -2.75 1.97 11.96
CA THR A 252 -2.87 3.36 12.38
C THR A 252 -3.30 3.38 13.83
N GLU A 253 -2.54 4.04 14.67
CA GLU A 253 -2.89 4.24 16.07
C GLU A 253 -3.95 5.33 16.16
N VAL A 254 -5.16 4.94 16.53
CA VAL A 254 -6.18 5.91 16.92
C VAL A 254 -5.92 6.27 18.37
N GLY A 255 -5.59 7.54 18.58
CA GLY A 255 -5.33 8.10 19.89
C GLY A 255 -6.43 7.68 20.86
N GLY A 256 -6.02 7.23 22.04
CA GLY A 256 -6.95 7.20 23.15
C GLY A 256 -7.27 8.63 23.48
N ALA A 257 -8.56 8.97 23.42
CA ALA A 257 -9.05 10.28 23.82
C ALA A 257 -8.24 10.76 25.04
N ALA A 258 -7.72 11.99 24.94
CA ALA A 258 -7.10 12.68 26.05
C ALA A 258 -7.88 12.34 27.32
N SER A 259 -7.22 11.75 28.33
CA SER A 259 -7.86 11.23 29.55
C SER A 259 -9.00 12.15 29.96
N ARG A 260 -10.25 11.65 30.00
CA ARG A 260 -11.42 12.45 30.39
C ARG A 260 -11.05 13.24 31.64
N PRO A 261 -11.08 14.59 31.60
CA PRO A 261 -10.63 15.36 32.75
C PRO A 261 -11.53 15.02 33.92
N THR A 262 -10.91 14.80 35.08
CA THR A 262 -11.66 14.62 36.31
C THR A 262 -12.28 15.95 36.72
N PHE A 263 -13.51 15.95 37.20
CA PHE A 263 -14.23 17.15 37.63
C PHE A 263 -15.08 16.87 38.88
N LEU A 264 -15.67 17.92 39.44
CA LEU A 264 -16.74 17.84 40.45
C LEU A 264 -18.07 18.19 39.81
N ARG A 265 -19.07 17.32 39.94
CA ARG A 265 -20.39 17.55 39.33
C ARG A 265 -21.11 18.70 40.04
N GLY A 266 -21.52 19.70 39.26
CA GLY A 266 -22.18 20.92 39.71
C GLY A 266 -21.24 22.11 39.97
N ASP A 267 -19.91 21.94 39.97
CA ASP A 267 -18.94 23.03 40.12
C ASP A 267 -18.70 23.73 38.78
N THR A 268 -19.54 24.71 38.48
CA THR A 268 -19.58 25.38 37.17
C THR A 268 -18.65 26.58 37.06
N ASN A 269 -18.14 27.06 38.19
CA ASN A 269 -17.15 28.13 38.22
C ASN A 269 -15.70 27.63 38.37
N ASP A 270 -15.51 26.30 38.49
CA ASP A 270 -14.21 25.62 38.60
C ASP A 270 -13.36 26.22 39.74
N ASP A 271 -13.98 26.36 40.92
CA ASP A 271 -13.30 26.81 42.14
C ASP A 271 -13.01 25.67 43.14
N GLY A 272 -13.37 24.44 42.77
CA GLY A 272 -13.10 23.20 43.50
C GLY A 272 -14.08 22.95 44.64
N GLN A 273 -15.18 23.71 44.73
CA GLN A 273 -16.19 23.57 45.76
C GLN A 273 -17.59 23.75 45.19
N LEU A 274 -18.49 22.79 45.45
CA LEU A 274 -19.89 22.98 45.12
C LEU A 274 -20.56 23.99 46.06
N GLY A 275 -21.03 25.11 45.51
CA GLY A 275 -21.64 26.21 46.25
C GLY A 275 -22.73 26.97 45.51
N ILE A 276 -23.23 28.04 46.13
CA ILE A 276 -24.28 28.88 45.51
C ILE A 276 -23.75 29.68 44.31
N SER A 277 -22.45 29.95 44.27
CA SER A 277 -21.77 30.63 43.16
C SER A 277 -21.92 29.87 41.85
N ASP A 278 -22.03 28.54 41.91
CA ASP A 278 -22.20 27.69 40.73
C ASP A 278 -23.54 27.89 40.06
N SER A 279 -24.62 27.80 40.83
CA SER A 279 -25.95 28.05 40.29
C SER A 279 -26.04 29.47 39.73
N MET A 280 -25.40 30.45 40.37
CA MET A 280 -25.33 31.82 39.85
C MET A 280 -24.52 31.94 38.56
N ARG A 281 -23.40 31.20 38.43
CA ARG A 281 -22.59 31.15 37.22
C ARG A 281 -23.38 30.56 36.06
N LEU A 282 -24.05 29.44 36.28
CA LEU A 282 -24.90 28.81 35.27
C LEU A 282 -26.09 29.68 34.86
N PHE A 283 -26.82 30.27 35.81
CA PHE A 283 -27.93 31.18 35.49
C PHE A 283 -27.48 32.44 34.74
N THR A 284 -26.28 32.94 35.03
CA THR A 284 -25.70 34.06 34.28
C THR A 284 -25.45 33.67 32.82
N ALA A 285 -24.94 32.46 32.56
CA ALA A 285 -24.77 31.95 31.20
C ALA A 285 -26.13 31.79 30.48
N LEU A 286 -27.09 31.13 31.12
CA LEU A 286 -28.41 30.83 30.54
C LEU A 286 -29.26 32.07 30.25
N PHE A 287 -29.26 33.07 31.13
CA PHE A 287 -30.24 34.17 31.06
C PHE A 287 -29.64 35.54 30.76
N LEU A 288 -28.36 35.76 31.04
CA LEU A 288 -27.72 37.07 30.96
C LEU A 288 -26.66 37.15 29.86
N GLY A 289 -26.54 36.10 29.03
CA GLY A 289 -25.57 36.03 27.95
C GLY A 289 -24.12 35.88 28.44
N GLY A 290 -23.94 35.33 29.64
CA GLY A 290 -22.62 34.92 30.11
C GLY A 290 -22.05 33.77 29.28
N GLU A 291 -20.74 33.58 29.38
CA GLU A 291 -20.07 32.42 28.80
C GLU A 291 -20.45 31.14 29.55
N PHE A 292 -20.75 30.07 28.80
CA PHE A 292 -21.00 28.76 29.39
C PHE A 292 -19.74 28.17 30.03
N PRO A 293 -19.88 27.31 31.07
CA PRO A 293 -18.75 26.61 31.64
C PRO A 293 -17.98 25.80 30.59
N ALA A 294 -16.65 25.80 30.66
CA ALA A 294 -15.80 25.03 29.75
C ALA A 294 -15.93 23.51 29.96
N CYS A 295 -16.41 23.11 31.14
CA CYS A 295 -16.79 21.75 31.46
C CYS A 295 -18.32 21.61 31.42
N GLY A 296 -18.84 21.01 30.34
CA GLY A 296 -20.27 20.73 30.19
C GLY A 296 -20.75 19.70 31.22
N GLU A 297 -19.91 18.70 31.51
CA GLU A 297 -20.17 17.68 32.53
C GLU A 297 -20.36 18.24 33.95
N ALA A 298 -19.62 19.30 34.30
CA ALA A 298 -19.79 19.96 35.59
C ALA A 298 -21.07 20.83 35.61
N ALA A 299 -21.53 21.31 34.45
CA ALA A 299 -22.71 22.16 34.31
C ALA A 299 -24.03 21.38 34.31
N ASP A 300 -24.04 20.15 33.80
CA ASP A 300 -25.15 19.20 33.93
C ASP A 300 -25.09 18.53 35.32
N ALA A 301 -25.63 19.26 36.29
CA ALA A 301 -25.55 18.89 37.70
C ALA A 301 -26.47 17.73 38.05
N ASN A 302 -27.56 17.56 37.30
CA ASN A 302 -28.54 16.50 37.52
C ASN A 302 -28.29 15.25 36.64
N ASN A 303 -27.34 15.34 35.70
CA ASN A 303 -26.93 14.32 34.74
C ASN A 303 -28.07 13.81 33.84
N ASP A 304 -28.89 14.73 33.33
CA ASP A 304 -30.01 14.41 32.43
C ASP A 304 -29.72 14.71 30.94
N SER A 305 -28.45 14.98 30.64
CA SER A 305 -27.90 15.26 29.31
C SER A 305 -28.35 16.61 28.72
N MET A 306 -28.86 17.53 29.54
CA MET A 306 -29.25 18.88 29.12
C MET A 306 -28.78 19.92 30.11
N ILE A 307 -27.96 20.87 29.64
CA ILE A 307 -27.59 22.04 30.46
C ILE A 307 -28.73 23.07 30.41
N ASP A 308 -29.54 23.12 31.46
CA ASP A 308 -30.65 24.06 31.57
C ASP A 308 -30.87 24.61 32.99
N ILE A 309 -32.04 25.21 33.25
CA ILE A 309 -32.33 25.81 34.56
C ILE A 309 -32.42 24.76 35.68
N THR A 310 -32.74 23.51 35.34
CA THR A 310 -32.95 22.44 36.30
C THR A 310 -31.66 22.05 37.00
N ASP A 311 -30.49 22.20 36.36
CA ASP A 311 -29.17 21.98 36.97
C ASP A 311 -28.90 22.94 38.13
N GLY A 312 -29.10 24.24 37.89
CA GLY A 312 -28.92 25.25 38.93
C GLY A 312 -29.92 25.04 40.08
N ILE A 313 -31.16 24.64 39.77
CA ILE A 313 -32.17 24.29 40.79
C ILE A 313 -31.76 23.03 41.56
N PHE A 314 -31.17 22.05 40.89
CA PHE A 314 -30.69 20.81 41.48
C PHE A 314 -29.59 21.09 42.51
N VAL A 315 -28.57 21.87 42.15
CA VAL A 315 -27.50 22.30 43.07
C VAL A 315 -28.07 23.03 44.28
N LEU A 316 -28.96 24.01 44.10
CA LEU A 316 -29.58 24.74 45.22
C LEU A 316 -30.43 23.83 46.13
N SER A 317 -31.11 22.84 45.55
CA SER A 317 -31.92 21.88 46.29
C SER A 317 -31.04 20.96 47.15
N TYR A 318 -29.90 20.50 46.61
CA TYR A 318 -28.90 19.76 47.38
C TYR A 318 -28.35 20.60 48.54
N LEU A 319 -27.90 21.84 48.27
CA LEU A 319 -27.25 22.71 49.26
C LEU A 319 -28.17 23.13 50.41
N PHE A 320 -29.45 23.42 50.14
CA PHE A 320 -30.32 24.10 51.11
C PHE A 320 -31.55 23.32 51.53
N LEU A 321 -31.99 22.32 50.75
CA LEU A 321 -33.25 21.62 50.98
C LEU A 321 -33.05 20.13 51.35
N GLY A 322 -31.81 19.66 51.44
CA GLY A 322 -31.50 18.24 51.65
C GLY A 322 -31.93 17.39 50.47
N GLY A 323 -31.80 17.94 49.25
CA GLY A 323 -32.01 17.21 48.00
C GLY A 323 -31.00 16.08 47.79
N ALA A 324 -31.15 15.36 46.67
CA ALA A 324 -30.19 14.32 46.29
C ALA A 324 -28.80 14.92 46.06
N GLU A 325 -27.76 14.16 46.40
CA GLU A 325 -26.38 14.47 46.02
C GLU A 325 -26.24 14.41 44.48
N PRO A 326 -25.40 15.27 43.86
CA PRO A 326 -25.09 15.15 42.45
C PRO A 326 -24.63 13.74 42.08
N PRO A 327 -25.10 13.18 40.95
CA PRO A 327 -24.64 11.89 40.45
C PRO A 327 -23.11 11.83 40.29
N ASP A 328 -22.55 10.62 40.22
CA ASP A 328 -21.11 10.38 39.99
C ASP A 328 -20.58 11.29 38.85
N PRO A 329 -19.39 11.91 38.98
CA PRO A 329 -18.39 11.75 40.05
C PRO A 329 -18.74 12.44 41.38
N GLY A 330 -19.84 13.20 41.41
CA GLY A 330 -20.37 13.84 42.60
C GLY A 330 -19.68 15.16 42.96
N ALA A 331 -20.16 15.77 44.05
CA ALA A 331 -19.77 17.12 44.47
C ALA A 331 -18.45 17.21 45.26
N ASN A 332 -17.96 16.08 45.78
CA ASN A 332 -16.94 16.06 46.85
C ASN A 332 -15.67 15.30 46.48
N SER A 333 -15.61 14.66 45.31
CA SER A 333 -14.46 13.89 44.89
C SER A 333 -14.32 13.98 43.38
N CYS A 334 -13.14 14.40 42.94
CA CYS A 334 -12.80 14.45 41.53
C CYS A 334 -12.93 13.04 40.93
N GLY A 335 -13.59 12.96 39.79
CA GLY A 335 -13.74 11.71 39.07
C GLY A 335 -14.11 11.95 37.61
N ILE A 336 -14.08 10.87 36.85
CA ILE A 336 -14.54 10.87 35.46
C ILE A 336 -16.06 10.78 35.44
N ASP A 337 -16.67 11.34 34.41
CA ASP A 337 -18.08 11.10 34.14
C ASP A 337 -18.30 9.60 33.81
N PRO A 338 -19.30 8.93 34.42
CA PRO A 338 -19.60 7.52 34.14
C PRO A 338 -20.36 7.28 32.84
N ASP A 339 -20.95 8.31 32.21
CA ASP A 339 -21.65 8.11 30.94
C ASP A 339 -20.69 7.67 29.84
N LEU A 340 -21.22 6.96 28.84
CA LEU A 340 -20.41 6.48 27.71
C LEU A 340 -19.84 7.67 26.95
N GLU A 341 -18.51 7.70 26.81
CA GLU A 341 -17.80 8.71 26.02
C GLU A 341 -18.31 8.75 24.57
N GLY A 342 -18.59 9.96 24.07
CA GLY A 342 -19.26 10.22 22.80
C GLY A 342 -20.76 9.88 22.76
N GLY A 343 -21.34 9.45 23.89
CA GLY A 343 -22.76 9.18 24.05
C GLY A 343 -23.61 10.44 24.16
N ALA A 344 -24.93 10.28 24.17
CA ALA A 344 -25.85 11.42 24.30
C ALA A 344 -25.70 12.20 25.63
N GLY A 345 -25.15 11.56 26.66
CA GLY A 345 -24.85 12.18 27.97
C GLY A 345 -23.43 12.71 28.11
N ASP A 346 -22.54 12.47 27.13
CA ASP A 346 -21.19 13.04 27.14
C ASP A 346 -21.24 14.46 26.53
N LEU A 347 -21.50 15.43 27.39
CA LEU A 347 -21.50 16.86 27.10
C LEU A 347 -20.08 17.44 27.01
N GLY A 348 -19.09 16.64 27.40
CA GLY A 348 -17.68 16.93 27.27
C GLY A 348 -17.18 17.89 28.34
N CYS A 349 -15.88 17.86 28.55
CA CYS A 349 -15.21 18.72 29.52
C CYS A 349 -13.87 19.16 28.95
N SER A 350 -13.82 20.37 28.39
CA SER A 350 -12.64 20.85 27.65
C SER A 350 -11.53 21.38 28.57
N VAL A 351 -11.93 22.00 29.70
CA VAL A 351 -11.03 22.52 30.73
C VAL A 351 -11.72 22.40 32.08
N TYR A 352 -11.03 21.78 33.06
CA TYR A 352 -11.40 21.79 34.47
C TYR A 352 -10.11 21.69 35.30
N LEU A 353 -9.73 22.76 35.99
CA LEU A 353 -8.41 22.93 36.60
C LEU A 353 -8.37 22.45 38.05
N SER A 354 -9.49 22.49 38.76
CA SER A 354 -9.53 22.26 40.21
C SER A 354 -9.25 20.82 40.62
N CYS A 355 -9.39 19.86 39.70
CA CYS A 355 -9.08 18.45 39.95
C CYS A 355 -7.69 18.00 39.52
N GLY A 356 -6.87 18.91 38.96
CA GLY A 356 -5.55 18.59 38.43
C GLY A 356 -5.61 17.85 37.09
N ASN A 357 -4.67 18.16 36.19
CA ASN A 357 -4.52 17.39 34.96
C ASN A 357 -4.04 15.98 35.33
N ALA A 358 -4.60 14.94 34.71
CA ALA A 358 -4.11 13.56 34.79
C ALA A 358 -2.77 13.37 34.05
N GLU A 359 -1.82 14.28 34.24
CA GLU A 359 -0.44 14.18 33.78
C GLU A 359 0.47 13.97 35.01
N GLY A 360 0.47 12.77 35.56
CA GLY A 360 1.46 12.40 36.59
C GLY A 360 1.04 11.31 37.57
N ALA A 361 0.99 10.07 37.10
CA ALA A 361 1.17 8.87 37.93
C ALA A 361 1.90 7.78 37.15
#